data_AF-A0A9D0G987-F1
#
_entry.id   AF-A0A9D0G987-F1
#
_cell.length_a   1.000
_cell.length_b   1.000
_cell.length_c   1.000
_cell.angle_alpha   90.00
_cell.angle_beta   90.00
_cell.angle_gamma   90.00
#
_symmetry.space_group_name_H-M   'P 1'
#
loop_
_entity.id
_entity.type
_entity.pdbx_description
1 polymer ?
#
loop_
_entity_poly.entity_id
_entity_poly.type
_entity_poly.pdbx_seq_one_letter_code
_entity_poly.pdbx_strand_id
1 'polypeptide(L)' 'MITPELGRAGFRIAFFMILVSCGLLLLTQPGSAEFVVSSVALGIGLVFALAIVVLVRRSVR' A
#
# COMPACT_ATOMS: atom_id res chain seq x y z
N MET A 1 -8.96 -19.67 2.82
CA MET A 1 -7.72 -20.06 2.15
C MET A 1 -7.36 -18.93 1.19
N ILE A 2 -6.27 -18.20 1.44
CA ILE A 2 -5.81 -17.21 0.46
C ILE A 2 -5.18 -17.98 -0.68
N THR A 3 -5.75 -17.88 -1.88
CA THR A 3 -5.10 -18.44 -3.06
C THR A 3 -3.85 -17.62 -3.39
N PRO A 4 -2.79 -18.22 -3.96
CA PRO A 4 -1.59 -17.49 -4.35
C PRO A 4 -1.89 -16.30 -5.27
N GLU A 5 -2.94 -16.42 -6.11
CA GLU A 5 -3.39 -15.36 -7.01
C GLU A 5 -3.91 -14.15 -6.24
N LEU A 6 -4.72 -14.38 -5.20
CA LEU A 6 -5.28 -13.32 -4.35
C LEU A 6 -4.17 -12.58 -3.59
N GLY A 7 -3.19 -13.31 -3.05
CA GLY A 7 -2.01 -12.71 -2.40
C GLY A 7 -1.19 -11.86 -3.37
N ARG A 8 -0.97 -12.34 -4.60
CA ARG A 8 -0.23 -11.61 -5.63
C ARG A 8 -0.98 -10.37 -6.13
N ALA A 9 -2.30 -10.47 -6.33
CA ALA A 9 -3.15 -9.35 -6.71
C ALA A 9 -3.18 -8.27 -5.61
N GLY A 10 -3.42 -8.69 -4.36
CA GLY A 10 -3.41 -7.78 -3.21
C GLY A 10 -2.08 -7.07 -3.03
N PHE A 11 -0.96 -7.78 -3.16
CA PHE A 11 0.37 -7.18 -3.08
C PHE A 11 0.62 -6.19 -4.22
N ARG A 12 0.21 -6.51 -5.45
CA ARG A 12 0.39 -5.61 -6.61
C ARG A 12 -0.41 -4.32 -6.45
N ILE A 13 -1.63 -4.40 -5.92
CA ILE A 13 -2.47 -3.23 -5.62
C ILE A 13 -1.83 -2.38 -4.52
N ALA A 14 -1.38 -3.01 -3.42
CA ALA A 14 -0.74 -2.32 -2.31
C ALA A 14 0.55 -1.60 -2.77
N PHE A 15 1.37 -2.30 -3.56
CA PHE A 15 2.60 -1.74 -4.13
C PHE A 15 2.33 -0.55 -5.05
N PHE A 16 1.31 -0.64 -5.91
CA PHE A 16 0.91 0.47 -6.77
C PHE A 16 0.47 1.69 -5.96
N MET A 17 -0.38 1.50 -4.95
CA MET A 17 -0.81 2.57 -4.05
C MET A 17 0.39 3.26 -3.39
N ILE A 18 1.31 2.48 -2.81
CA ILE A 18 2.50 3.00 -2.14
C ILE A 18 3.36 3.80 -3.13
N LEU A 19 3.61 3.26 -4.32
CA LEU A 19 4.48 3.88 -5.30
C LEU A 19 3.91 5.19 -5.83
N VAL A 20 2.61 5.23 -6.13
CA VAL A 20 1.93 6.44 -6.60
C VAL A 20 1.84 7.49 -5.49
N SER A 21 1.45 7.11 -4.28
CA SER A 21 1.37 8.06 -3.15
C SER A 21 2.75 8.60 -2.76
N CYS A 22 3.80 7.78 -2.82
CA CYS A 22 5.17 8.22 -2.59
C CYS A 22 5.62 9.21 -3.68
N GLY A 23 5.34 8.91 -4.96
CA GLY A 23 5.63 9.81 -6.06
C GLY A 23 4.91 11.15 -5.94
N LEU A 24 3.62 11.12 -5.56
CA LEU A 24 2.85 12.34 -5.32
C LEU A 24 3.42 13.16 -4.17
N LEU A 25 3.84 12.54 -3.06
CA LEU A 25 4.45 13.28 -1.94
C LEU A 25 5.70 14.05 -2.33
N LEU A 26 6.51 13.53 -3.25
CA LEU A 26 7.70 14.21 -3.76
C LEU A 26 7.37 15.39 -4.68
N LEU A 27 6.18 15.40 -5.29
CA LEU A 27 5.73 16.43 -6.22
C LEU A 27 4.83 17.48 -5.56
N THR A 28 4.12 17.12 -4.50
CA THR A 28 3.20 18.02 -3.78
C THR A 28 3.94 18.94 -2.83
N GLN A 29 3.51 20.19 -2.73
CA GLN A 29 4.09 21.16 -1.80
C GLN A 29 3.72 20.82 -0.34
N PRO A 30 4.69 20.79 0.58
CA PRO A 30 4.42 20.58 1.99
C PRO A 30 3.51 21.71 2.53
N GLY A 31 2.46 21.31 3.25
CA GLY A 31 1.44 22.24 3.76
C GLY A 31 0.17 22.33 2.90
N SER A 32 0.14 21.68 1.73
CA SER A 32 -1.10 21.56 0.94
C SER A 32 -1.98 20.40 1.42
N ALA A 33 -3.28 20.48 1.11
CA ALA A 33 -4.21 19.37 1.36
C ALA A 33 -3.78 18.10 0.60
N GLU A 34 -3.22 18.23 -0.60
CA GLU A 34 -2.75 17.12 -1.42
C GLU A 34 -1.60 16.35 -0.75
N PHE A 35 -0.69 17.06 -0.08
CA PHE A 35 0.39 16.43 0.69
C PHE A 35 -0.16 15.59 1.85
N VAL A 36 -1.16 16.11 2.57
CA VAL A 36 -1.80 15.38 3.68
C VAL A 36 -2.52 14.13 3.18
N VAL A 37 -3.33 14.26 2.13
CA VAL A 37 -4.07 13.14 1.55
C VAL A 37 -3.11 12.08 1.01
N SER A 38 -2.05 12.48 0.32
CA SER A 38 -1.04 11.56 -0.20
C SER A 38 -0.28 10.85 0.92
N SER A 39 -0.02 11.53 2.05
CA SER A 39 0.61 10.95 3.24
C SER A 39 -0.28 9.89 3.89
N VAL A 40 -1.57 10.19 4.05
CA VAL A 40 -2.54 9.24 4.60
C VAL A 40 -2.72 8.03 3.68
N ALA A 41 -2.84 8.27 2.37
CA ALA A 41 -2.95 7.20 1.37
C ALA A 41 -1.71 6.28 1.37
N LEU A 42 -0.51 6.85 1.49
CA LEU A 42 0.74 6.08 1.64
C LEU A 42 0.69 5.19 2.90
N GLY A 43 0.23 5.75 4.02
CA GLY A 43 0.07 5.01 5.27
C GLY A 43 -0.91 3.84 5.15
N ILE A 44 -2.07 4.07 4.51
CA ILE A 44 -3.06 3.02 4.25
C ILE A 44 -2.47 1.93 3.35
N GLY A 45 -1.76 2.32 2.28
CA GLY A 45 -1.09 1.39 1.37
C GLY A 45 -0.07 0.49 2.10
N LEU A 46 0.71 1.06 3.02
CA LEU A 46 1.67 0.32 3.85
C LEU A 46 0.98 -0.67 4.79
N VAL A 47 -0.08 -0.24 5.49
CA VAL A 47 -0.85 -1.12 6.38
C VAL A 47 -1.49 -2.26 5.59
N PHE A 48 -2.04 -1.97 4.42
CA PHE A 48 -2.65 -2.97 3.54
C PHE A 48 -1.60 -3.97 3.01
N ALA A 49 -0.43 -3.48 2.57
CA ALA A 49 0.68 -4.34 2.16
C ALA A 49 1.12 -5.26 3.31
N LEU A 50 1.27 -4.71 4.52
CA LEU A 50 1.63 -5.47 5.71
C LEU A 50 0.60 -6.56 6.01
N ALA A 51 -0.70 -6.24 5.94
CA ALA A 51 -1.79 -7.19 6.16
C ALA A 51 -1.73 -8.35 5.16
N ILE A 52 -1.54 -8.07 3.86
CA ILE A 52 -1.38 -9.11 2.83
C ILE A 52 -0.15 -9.97 3.12
N VAL A 53 0.99 -9.38 3.46
CA VAL A 53 2.21 -10.12 3.78
C VAL A 53 2.00 -11.04 4.98
N VAL A 54 1.36 -10.54 6.05
CA VAL A 54 1.07 -11.34 7.26
C VAL A 54 0.10 -12.48 6.95
N LEU A 55 -0.97 -12.22 6.20
CA LEU A 55 -1.96 -13.22 5.84
C LEU A 55 -1.38 -14.32 4.95
N VAL A 56 -0.55 -13.96 3.97
CA VAL A 56 0.14 -14.92 3.11
C VAL A 56 1.13 -15.75 3.94
N ARG A 57 1.94 -15.12 4.80
CA ARG A 57 2.89 -15.83 5.68
C ARG A 57 2.20 -16.79 6.63
N ARG A 58 1.04 -16.42 7.16
CA ARG A 58 0.22 -17.28 8.04
C ARG A 58 -0.49 -18.40 7.28
N SER A 59 -0.72 -18.26 5.98
CA SER A 59 -1.37 -19.29 5.16
C SER A 59 -0.38 -20.33 4.62
N VAL A 60 0.91 -19.97 4.52
CA VAL A 60 1.99 -20.86 4.08
C VAL A 60 2.55 -21.71 5.23
N ARG A 61 2.36 -21.27 6.47
CA ARG A 61 2.78 -21.99 7.68
C ARG A 61 1.64 -22.83 8.23
#